data_AF-A0A0Q9QFL2-F1
#
_entry.id   AF-A0A0Q9QFL2-F1
#
_cell.length_a   1.000
_cell.length_b   1.000
_cell.length_c   1.000
_cell.angle_alpha   90.00
_cell.angle_beta   90.00
_cell.angle_gamma   90.00
#
_symmetry.space_group_name_H-M   'P 1'
#
loop_
_entity.id
_entity.type
_entity.pdbx_description
1 polymer ?
#
loop_
_entity_poly.entity_id
_entity_poly.type
_entity_poly.pdbx_seq_one_letter_code
_entity_poly.pdbx_strand_id
1 'polypeptide(L)'
;MNTYVPTLTVSNPIDMSWSHVNCTVLSSSKYGLLYDRVKVLHEIGLTSPLAQDESFYAPPVGRPIDVRTIFPDGNIVSFVGQRYADLQDELAKYGQAVATGNVDELNRLHQLFLSTASLAPVLFKQGTQVLTFEYELALHPIAEGTTDFELTLLAPMPSFRPVGQAQITVLISLPSSNNLAFNATVLEKNGYVFDPATGQINGEVPLQVEGDYGLRKVLVWNWQQDPYFRVLYRYN
;
A
#
# COMPACT_ATOMS: atom_id res chain seq x y z
N MET A 1 -7.00 -4.69 19.71
CA MET A 1 -5.70 -4.02 19.44
C MET A 1 -6.03 -2.74 18.71
N ASN A 2 -5.52 -1.59 19.16
CA ASN A 2 -5.60 -0.36 18.37
C ASN A 2 -4.60 -0.51 17.23
N THR A 3 -5.08 -0.88 16.05
CA THR A 3 -4.27 -0.93 14.84
C THR A 3 -3.98 0.52 14.44
N TYR A 4 -2.75 0.96 14.72
CA TYR A 4 -2.24 2.25 14.26
C TYR A 4 -1.47 2.01 12.98
N VAL A 5 -1.88 2.66 11.89
CA VAL A 5 -1.14 2.63 10.62
C VAL A 5 -0.24 3.87 10.61
N PRO A 6 1.10 3.72 10.56
CA PRO A 6 1.99 4.87 10.51
C PRO A 6 1.69 5.66 9.25
N THR A 7 1.25 6.91 9.34
CA THR A 7 1.04 7.76 8.16
C THR A 7 1.88 9.00 8.19
N LEU A 8 2.10 9.50 6.98
CA LEU A 8 2.76 10.75 6.71
C LEU A 8 1.74 11.87 6.76
N THR A 9 2.08 12.94 7.48
CA THR A 9 1.27 14.15 7.44
C THR A 9 1.54 14.88 6.13
N VAL A 10 0.67 14.69 5.14
CA VAL A 10 0.76 15.39 3.86
C VAL A 10 0.09 16.76 3.98
N SER A 11 0.88 17.83 3.91
CA SER A 11 0.37 19.20 4.08
C SER A 11 -0.48 19.68 2.89
N ASN A 12 -0.19 19.21 1.68
CA ASN A 12 -0.88 19.62 0.45
C ASN A 12 -1.21 18.40 -0.44
N PRO A 13 -2.19 17.56 -0.05
CA PRO A 13 -2.51 16.36 -0.83
C PRO A 13 -3.10 16.71 -2.19
N ILE A 14 -2.93 15.83 -3.17
CA ILE A 14 -3.47 15.98 -4.52
C ILE A 14 -4.89 15.41 -4.55
N ASP A 15 -5.85 16.21 -5.00
CA ASP A 15 -7.25 15.79 -5.08
C ASP A 15 -7.46 14.77 -6.21
N MET A 16 -8.15 13.68 -5.89
CA MET A 16 -8.47 12.62 -6.84
C MET A 16 -9.98 12.38 -6.96
N SER A 17 -10.38 11.89 -8.15
CA SER A 17 -11.74 11.50 -8.51
C SER A 17 -11.96 10.00 -8.45
N TRP A 18 -10.91 9.20 -8.68
CA TRP A 18 -10.99 7.75 -8.52
C TRP A 18 -9.61 7.12 -8.28
N SER A 19 -9.60 5.92 -7.71
CA SER A 19 -8.40 5.10 -7.56
C SER A 19 -8.74 3.63 -7.82
N HIS A 20 -7.89 2.92 -8.55
CA HIS A 20 -8.02 1.49 -8.77
C HIS A 20 -6.74 0.79 -8.33
N VAL A 21 -6.86 -0.21 -7.46
CA VAL A 21 -5.73 -1.04 -7.03
C VAL A 21 -6.03 -2.48 -7.36
N ASN A 22 -5.15 -3.09 -8.15
CA ASN A 22 -5.18 -4.51 -8.46
C ASN A 22 -3.94 -5.18 -7.88
N CYS A 23 -4.16 -6.10 -6.95
CA CYS A 23 -3.12 -6.93 -6.36
C CYS A 23 -3.27 -8.36 -6.85
N THR A 24 -2.25 -8.89 -7.54
CA THR A 24 -2.22 -10.29 -7.97
C THR A 24 -1.10 -11.03 -7.25
N VAL A 25 -1.48 -12.02 -6.44
CA VAL A 25 -0.53 -12.88 -5.74
C VAL A 25 0.02 -13.92 -6.72
N LEU A 26 1.32 -13.87 -6.97
CA LEU A 26 2.05 -14.67 -7.96
C LEU A 26 2.61 -15.99 -7.44
N SER A 27 2.29 -16.39 -6.20
CA SER A 27 2.35 -17.81 -5.86
C SER A 27 3.75 -18.37 -5.68
N SER A 28 4.70 -17.49 -5.39
CA SER A 28 6.14 -17.77 -5.50
C SER A 28 6.65 -18.70 -4.40
N SER A 29 6.08 -18.63 -3.20
CA SER A 29 6.53 -19.40 -2.05
C SER A 29 6.30 -20.91 -2.19
N LYS A 30 5.23 -21.33 -2.88
CA LYS A 30 4.95 -22.75 -3.14
C LYS A 30 5.98 -23.40 -4.10
N TYR A 31 6.75 -22.61 -4.84
CA TYR A 31 7.83 -23.09 -5.73
C TYR A 31 9.22 -23.07 -5.08
N GLY A 32 9.28 -23.09 -3.74
CA GLY A 32 10.54 -23.16 -3.00
C GLY A 32 11.19 -21.81 -2.71
N LEU A 33 10.47 -20.70 -2.95
CA LEU A 33 10.90 -19.38 -2.47
C LEU A 33 10.43 -19.21 -1.01
N LEU A 34 11.22 -18.50 -0.21
CA LEU A 34 10.88 -18.21 1.20
C LEU A 34 9.88 -17.04 1.35
N TYR A 35 9.27 -16.61 0.23
CA TYR A 35 8.38 -15.46 0.14
C TYR A 35 7.41 -15.60 -1.03
N ASP A 36 6.28 -14.92 -0.92
CA ASP A 36 5.31 -14.77 -1.98
C ASP A 36 5.53 -13.46 -2.74
N ARG A 37 5.24 -13.45 -4.04
CA ARG A 37 5.35 -12.24 -4.86
C ARG A 37 3.96 -11.68 -5.10
N VAL A 38 3.81 -10.37 -5.00
CA VAL A 38 2.55 -9.69 -5.34
C VAL A 38 2.84 -8.65 -6.39
N LYS A 39 2.18 -8.76 -7.55
CA LYS A 39 2.14 -7.68 -8.53
C LYS A 39 1.05 -6.71 -8.15
N VAL A 40 1.40 -5.43 -8.09
CA VAL A 40 0.47 -4.36 -7.77
C VAL A 40 0.44 -3.37 -8.93
N LEU A 41 -0.77 -3.12 -9.43
CA LEU A 41 -1.08 -2.02 -10.33
C LEU A 41 -1.99 -1.06 -9.57
N HIS A 42 -1.57 0.19 -9.43
CA HIS A 42 -2.33 1.22 -8.77
C HIS A 42 -2.46 2.41 -9.71
N GLU A 43 -3.70 2.71 -10.08
CA GLU A 43 -4.07 3.80 -10.96
C GLU A 43 -4.86 4.85 -10.19
N ILE A 44 -4.51 6.12 -10.37
CA ILE A 44 -5.15 7.24 -9.66
C ILE A 44 -5.55 8.29 -10.68
N GLY A 45 -6.85 8.57 -10.75
CA GLY A 45 -7.42 9.62 -11.60
C GLY A 45 -7.60 10.92 -10.84
N LEU A 46 -6.85 11.94 -11.21
CA LEU A 46 -6.87 13.26 -10.56
C LEU A 46 -8.13 14.05 -10.91
N THR A 47 -8.61 14.88 -9.99
CA THR A 47 -9.73 15.79 -10.29
C THR A 47 -9.36 16.86 -11.31
N SER A 48 -8.10 17.27 -11.31
CA SER A 48 -7.49 18.18 -12.28
C SER A 48 -6.11 17.63 -12.68
N PRO A 49 -5.67 17.85 -13.92
CA PRO A 49 -4.32 17.46 -14.34
C PRO A 49 -3.24 18.07 -13.45
N LEU A 50 -2.10 17.39 -13.33
CA LEU A 50 -0.95 17.90 -12.59
C LEU A 50 -0.56 19.31 -13.05
N ALA A 51 -0.48 20.24 -12.12
CA ALA A 51 -0.15 21.64 -12.41
C ALA A 51 1.33 21.84 -12.82
N GLN A 52 2.20 20.91 -12.44
CA GLN A 52 3.63 20.90 -12.70
C GLN A 52 4.15 19.46 -12.80
N ASP A 53 5.41 19.28 -13.19
CA ASP A 53 6.08 17.98 -13.10
C ASP A 53 6.16 17.55 -11.64
N GLU A 54 5.78 16.31 -11.34
CA GLU A 54 5.79 15.75 -9.99
C GLU A 54 6.56 14.44 -9.96
N SER A 55 7.33 14.24 -8.88
CA SER A 55 8.07 13.00 -8.64
C SER A 55 7.49 12.28 -7.44
N PHE A 56 7.21 11.00 -7.61
CA PHE A 56 6.66 10.14 -6.57
C PHE A 56 7.61 8.96 -6.34
N TYR A 57 7.71 8.48 -5.11
CA TYR A 57 8.50 7.31 -4.80
C TYR A 57 7.66 6.05 -4.86
N ALA A 58 8.12 5.08 -5.65
CA ALA A 58 7.51 3.76 -5.72
C ALA A 58 8.60 2.69 -5.77
N PRO A 59 8.27 1.41 -5.47
CA PRO A 59 9.22 0.34 -5.66
C PRO A 59 9.72 0.29 -7.12
N PRO A 60 11.00 -0.03 -7.35
CA PRO A 60 11.55 -0.10 -8.69
C PRO A 60 10.88 -1.22 -9.49
N VAL A 61 10.56 -0.93 -10.75
CA VAL A 61 9.93 -1.89 -11.66
C VAL A 61 10.83 -3.13 -11.83
N GLY A 62 10.23 -4.32 -11.73
CA GLY A 62 10.91 -5.59 -11.99
C GLY A 62 11.83 -6.10 -10.89
N ARG A 63 11.94 -5.40 -9.75
CA ARG A 63 12.67 -5.87 -8.57
C ARG A 63 11.73 -5.91 -7.37
N PRO A 64 11.32 -7.12 -6.90
CA PRO A 64 10.55 -7.26 -5.68
C PRO A 64 11.27 -6.61 -4.49
N ILE A 65 10.56 -5.81 -3.71
CA ILE A 65 11.08 -5.27 -2.45
C ILE A 65 10.72 -6.22 -1.30
N ASP A 66 11.71 -6.59 -0.48
CA ASP A 66 11.49 -7.27 0.81
C ASP A 66 10.92 -6.28 1.83
N VAL A 67 9.67 -6.51 2.20
CA VAL A 67 8.92 -5.66 3.13
C VAL A 67 9.46 -5.70 4.57
N ARG A 68 10.21 -6.75 4.96
CA ARG A 68 10.76 -6.90 6.32
C ARG A 68 12.03 -6.10 6.56
N THR A 69 12.83 -5.88 5.51
CA THR A 69 14.08 -5.11 5.64
C THR A 69 13.86 -3.62 5.85
N ILE A 70 12.62 -3.15 5.65
CA ILE A 70 12.31 -1.74 5.49
C ILE A 70 11.21 -1.29 6.47
N PHE A 71 10.31 -2.20 6.89
CA PHE A 71 9.18 -1.88 7.76
C PHE A 71 9.22 -2.72 9.06
N PRO A 72 9.29 -2.10 10.25
CA PRO A 72 9.34 -2.82 11.53
C PRO A 72 8.12 -3.72 11.80
N ASP A 73 7.00 -3.44 11.14
CA ASP A 73 5.74 -4.19 11.16
C ASP A 73 5.53 -5.05 9.90
N GLY A 74 6.48 -5.05 8.96
CA GLY A 74 6.44 -5.83 7.72
C GLY A 74 5.46 -5.31 6.66
N ASN A 75 4.86 -4.13 6.83
CA ASN A 75 3.77 -3.63 6.00
C ASN A 75 4.17 -2.39 5.17
N ILE A 76 4.21 -2.52 3.84
CA ILE A 76 4.57 -1.46 2.87
C ILE A 76 3.52 -0.34 2.72
N VAL A 77 2.50 -0.38 3.56
CA VAL A 77 1.21 0.30 3.46
C VAL A 77 1.33 1.81 3.22
N SER A 78 2.37 2.45 3.76
CA SER A 78 2.42 3.91 3.90
C SER A 78 3.44 4.65 3.01
N PHE A 79 4.11 3.97 2.07
CA PHE A 79 5.31 4.53 1.44
C PHE A 79 5.26 4.62 -0.08
N VAL A 80 4.47 3.77 -0.72
CA VAL A 80 4.30 3.83 -2.18
C VAL A 80 3.45 5.04 -2.55
N GLY A 81 3.90 5.80 -3.54
CA GLY A 81 3.21 7.00 -4.03
C GLY A 81 3.45 8.24 -3.20
N GLN A 82 4.47 8.26 -2.35
CA GLN A 82 4.83 9.47 -1.63
C GLN A 82 5.47 10.49 -2.58
N ARG A 83 4.91 11.69 -2.64
CA ARG A 83 5.45 12.79 -3.44
C ARG A 83 6.75 13.32 -2.83
N TYR A 84 7.71 13.68 -3.67
CA TYR A 84 9.00 14.23 -3.26
C TYR A 84 8.86 15.49 -2.39
N ALA A 85 7.92 16.38 -2.72
CA ALA A 85 7.64 17.57 -1.92
C ALA A 85 7.22 17.23 -0.48
N ASP A 86 6.44 16.15 -0.28
CA ASP A 86 5.98 15.74 1.05
C ASP A 86 7.16 15.25 1.91
N LEU A 87 8.18 14.68 1.28
CA LEU A 87 9.42 14.26 1.97
C LEU A 87 10.31 15.44 2.35
N GLN A 88 10.28 16.53 1.57
CA GLN A 88 11.00 17.76 1.93
C GLN A 88 10.43 18.39 3.19
N ASP A 89 9.11 18.38 3.35
CA ASP A 89 8.44 18.84 4.57
C ASP A 89 8.86 18.00 5.79
N GLU A 90 8.96 16.68 5.65
CA GLU A 90 9.45 15.78 6.71
C GLU A 90 10.94 16.01 7.03
N LEU A 91 11.78 16.36 6.04
CA LEU A 91 13.19 16.70 6.28
C LEU A 91 13.33 17.96 7.14
N ALA A 92 12.46 18.95 6.93
CA ALA A 92 12.42 20.14 7.77
C ALA A 92 12.04 19.79 9.23
N LYS A 93 11.06 18.90 9.41
CA LYS A 93 10.69 18.37 10.74
C LYS A 93 11.85 17.61 11.39
N TYR A 94 12.62 16.84 10.62
CA TYR A 94 13.81 16.14 11.12
C TYR A 94 14.85 17.12 11.68
N GLY A 95 15.14 18.19 10.93
CA GLY A 95 16.04 19.25 11.40
C GLY A 95 15.56 19.91 12.70
N GLN A 96 14.25 20.11 12.86
CA GLN A 96 13.66 20.63 14.10
C GLN A 96 13.72 19.61 15.25
N ALA A 97 13.48 18.33 15.00
CA ALA A 97 13.57 17.26 15.99
C ALA A 97 15.00 17.12 16.53
N VAL A 98 16.01 17.24 15.66
CA VAL A 98 17.44 17.32 16.06
C VAL A 98 17.68 18.53 16.95
N ALA A 99 17.21 19.71 16.55
CA ALA A 99 17.42 20.94 17.31
C ALA A 99 16.74 20.93 18.69
N THR A 100 15.60 20.24 18.81
CA THR A 100 14.80 20.16 20.05
C THR A 100 15.12 18.95 20.91
N GLY A 101 15.95 18.01 20.43
CA GLY A 101 16.28 16.78 21.15
C GLY A 101 15.10 15.80 21.30
N ASN A 102 14.09 15.88 20.41
CA ASN A 102 12.95 14.96 20.42
C ASN A 102 13.36 13.63 19.79
N VAL A 103 13.84 12.70 20.62
CA VAL A 103 14.40 11.40 20.21
C VAL A 103 13.36 10.49 19.55
N ASP A 104 12.11 10.51 20.00
CA ASP A 104 11.04 9.65 19.45
C ASP A 104 10.69 10.06 18.02
N GLU A 105 10.55 11.37 17.79
CA GLU A 105 10.27 11.91 16.46
C GLU A 105 11.47 11.74 15.51
N LEU A 106 12.69 11.86 16.05
CA LEU A 106 13.93 11.57 15.33
C LEU A 106 13.98 10.12 14.83
N ASN A 107 13.69 9.15 15.70
CA ASN A 107 13.69 7.74 15.34
C ASN A 107 12.59 7.42 14.31
N ARG A 108 11.39 8.00 14.48
CA ARG A 108 10.29 7.87 13.51
C ARG A 108 10.70 8.35 12.12
N LEU A 109 11.24 9.56 12.04
CA LEU A 109 11.65 10.19 10.78
C LEU A 109 12.89 9.51 10.16
N HIS A 110 13.82 9.01 10.98
CA HIS A 110 14.97 8.26 10.49
C HIS A 110 14.54 6.97 9.77
N GLN A 111 13.61 6.22 10.35
CA GLN A 111 13.03 5.02 9.72
C GLN A 111 12.29 5.37 8.43
N LEU A 112 11.55 6.49 8.42
CA LEU A 112 10.93 7.00 7.20
C LEU A 112 11.96 7.22 6.09
N PHE A 113 13.05 7.94 6.34
CA PHE A 113 14.04 8.21 5.28
C PHE A 113 14.79 6.97 4.78
N LEU A 114 15.10 6.01 5.67
CA LEU A 114 15.69 4.74 5.26
C LEU A 114 14.76 3.99 4.30
N SER A 115 13.44 4.03 4.55
CA SER A 115 12.47 3.41 3.66
C SER A 115 12.37 4.10 2.30
N THR A 116 12.42 5.43 2.27
CA THR A 116 12.40 6.20 1.02
C THR A 116 13.64 5.97 0.18
N ALA A 117 14.82 5.79 0.79
CA ALA A 117 16.08 5.56 0.09
C ALA A 117 16.10 4.27 -0.75
N SER A 118 15.21 3.33 -0.46
CA SER A 118 15.06 2.07 -1.19
C SER A 118 14.03 2.13 -2.33
N LEU A 119 13.34 3.27 -2.49
CA LEU A 119 12.35 3.51 -3.55
C LEU A 119 12.98 4.25 -4.73
N ALA A 120 12.40 4.07 -5.91
CA ALA A 120 12.79 4.79 -7.12
C ALA A 120 11.84 5.97 -7.38
N PRO A 121 12.36 7.13 -7.82
CA PRO A 121 11.51 8.23 -8.25
C PRO A 121 10.85 7.90 -9.59
N VAL A 122 9.54 8.06 -9.63
CA VAL A 122 8.68 7.99 -10.82
C VAL A 122 8.24 9.41 -11.15
N LEU A 123 8.61 9.87 -12.34
CA LEU A 123 8.31 11.22 -12.82
C LEU A 123 7.02 11.23 -13.64
N PHE A 124 6.07 12.08 -13.26
CA PHE A 124 4.91 12.40 -14.08
C PHE A 124 5.00 13.85 -14.56
N LYS A 125 4.63 14.05 -15.83
CA LYS A 125 4.69 15.36 -16.47
C LYS A 125 3.48 16.21 -16.12
N GLN A 126 3.67 17.53 -16.14
CA GLN A 126 2.58 18.50 -16.12
C GLN A 126 1.49 18.11 -17.14
N GLY A 127 0.23 18.25 -16.75
CA GLY A 127 -0.92 17.88 -17.58
C GLY A 127 -1.31 16.40 -17.50
N THR A 128 -0.57 15.56 -16.76
CA THR A 128 -0.98 14.18 -16.52
C THR A 128 -2.21 14.14 -15.61
N GLN A 129 -3.24 13.41 -16.02
CA GLN A 129 -4.50 13.27 -15.26
C GLN A 129 -4.70 11.87 -14.65
N VAL A 130 -4.00 10.87 -15.17
CA VAL A 130 -4.02 9.49 -14.65
C VAL A 130 -2.59 9.09 -14.32
N LEU A 131 -2.35 8.76 -13.06
CA LEU A 131 -1.06 8.30 -12.57
C LEU A 131 -1.12 6.78 -12.42
N THR A 132 -0.14 6.07 -12.99
CA THR A 132 -0.08 4.61 -12.96
C THR A 132 1.21 4.18 -12.27
N PHE A 133 1.06 3.42 -11.20
CA PHE A 133 2.16 2.83 -10.45
C PHE A 133 2.12 1.32 -10.62
N GLU A 134 3.18 0.75 -11.19
CA GLU A 134 3.37 -0.69 -11.32
C GLU A 134 4.57 -1.12 -10.48
N TYR A 135 4.36 -2.05 -9.56
CA TYR A 135 5.40 -2.55 -8.68
C TYR A 135 5.19 -3.97 -8.20
N GLU A 136 6.25 -4.55 -7.63
CA GLU A 136 6.22 -5.89 -7.05
C GLU A 136 6.64 -5.89 -5.57
N LEU A 137 5.92 -6.68 -4.77
CA LEU A 137 6.19 -6.89 -3.35
C LEU A 137 6.67 -8.32 -3.13
N ALA A 138 7.63 -8.51 -2.21
CA ALA A 138 7.97 -9.80 -1.64
C ALA A 138 7.38 -9.90 -0.22
N LEU A 139 6.32 -10.69 -0.05
CA LEU A 139 5.67 -10.97 1.23
C LEU A 139 6.28 -12.20 1.87
N HIS A 140 6.65 -12.11 3.14
CA HIS A 140 7.20 -13.24 3.88
C HIS A 140 6.15 -13.83 4.82
N PRO A 141 6.31 -15.10 5.24
CA PRO A 141 5.45 -15.67 6.24
C PRO A 141 5.42 -14.82 7.52
N ILE A 142 4.24 -14.62 8.09
CA ILE A 142 4.04 -13.81 9.31
C ILE A 142 4.78 -14.39 10.53
N ALA A 143 5.10 -15.67 10.48
CA ALA A 143 5.88 -16.36 11.50
C ALA A 143 6.80 -17.38 10.84
N GLU A 144 7.97 -17.60 11.44
CA GLU A 144 8.94 -18.56 10.93
C GLU A 144 8.33 -19.97 10.86
N GLY A 145 8.53 -20.65 9.73
CA GLY A 145 8.02 -22.01 9.51
C GLY A 145 6.53 -22.10 9.17
N THR A 146 5.82 -20.98 9.04
CA THR A 146 4.41 -20.98 8.57
C THR A 146 4.31 -20.72 7.08
N THR A 147 3.11 -20.95 6.53
CA THR A 147 2.73 -20.59 5.16
C THR A 147 1.64 -19.51 5.15
N ASP A 148 1.63 -18.69 6.20
CA ASP A 148 0.65 -17.65 6.46
C ASP A 148 1.22 -16.32 6.01
N PHE A 149 0.53 -15.65 5.09
CA PHE A 149 0.98 -14.41 4.49
C PHE A 149 -0.08 -13.33 4.68
N GLU A 150 0.39 -12.12 4.97
CA GLU A 150 -0.46 -10.94 5.09
C GLU A 150 -0.17 -9.99 3.92
N LEU A 151 -1.21 -9.59 3.20
CA LEU A 151 -1.16 -8.52 2.22
C LEU A 151 -1.99 -7.34 2.72
N THR A 152 -1.33 -6.18 2.79
CA THR A 152 -1.91 -4.95 3.33
C THR A 152 -1.44 -3.76 2.51
N LEU A 153 -2.34 -2.88 2.07
CA LEU A 153 -2.03 -1.63 1.35
C LEU A 153 -3.06 -0.51 1.63
N LEU A 154 -2.66 0.75 1.38
CA LEU A 154 -3.56 1.91 1.29
C LEU A 154 -4.06 2.12 -0.16
N ALA A 155 -5.28 2.62 -0.30
CA ALA A 155 -5.89 2.87 -1.60
C ALA A 155 -6.87 4.06 -1.56
N PRO A 156 -6.39 5.31 -1.49
CA PRO A 156 -5.28 5.75 -2.31
C PRO A 156 -3.97 5.77 -1.56
N MET A 157 -2.90 6.05 -2.31
CA MET A 157 -1.57 6.29 -1.74
C MET A 157 -1.60 7.57 -0.88
N PRO A 158 -0.71 7.72 0.13
CA PRO A 158 -0.76 8.79 1.13
C PRO A 158 -0.80 10.23 0.60
N SER A 159 -0.22 10.51 -0.58
CA SER A 159 -0.18 11.87 -1.17
C SER A 159 -1.48 12.29 -1.85
N PHE A 160 -2.51 11.46 -1.87
CA PHE A 160 -3.77 11.71 -2.57
C PHE A 160 -4.94 11.77 -1.61
N ARG A 161 -5.90 12.64 -1.92
CA ARG A 161 -7.12 12.83 -1.13
C ARG A 161 -8.37 12.61 -1.99
N PRO A 162 -9.27 11.69 -1.63
CA PRO A 162 -10.57 11.55 -2.28
C PRO A 162 -11.41 12.79 -2.00
N VAL A 163 -12.02 13.36 -3.05
CA VAL A 163 -12.94 14.50 -2.91
C VAL A 163 -14.27 14.26 -3.61
N GLY A 164 -15.35 14.83 -3.06
CA GLY A 164 -16.69 14.71 -3.63
C GLY A 164 -17.21 13.27 -3.62
N GLN A 165 -17.62 12.78 -4.79
CA GLN A 165 -18.11 11.41 -5.01
C GLN A 165 -17.00 10.52 -5.57
N ALA A 166 -15.79 10.60 -5.00
CA ALA A 166 -14.68 9.79 -5.48
C ALA A 166 -15.00 8.30 -5.35
N GLN A 167 -14.56 7.49 -6.31
CA GLN A 167 -14.74 6.04 -6.27
C GLN A 167 -13.39 5.35 -6.22
N ILE A 168 -13.21 4.50 -5.22
CA ILE A 168 -12.00 3.74 -5.09
C ILE A 168 -12.35 2.26 -5.06
N THR A 169 -11.64 1.49 -5.88
CA THR A 169 -11.83 0.05 -6.06
C THR A 169 -10.54 -0.67 -5.74
N VAL A 170 -10.63 -1.68 -4.87
CA VAL A 170 -9.54 -2.63 -4.61
C VAL A 170 -9.97 -4.00 -5.08
N LEU A 171 -9.14 -4.61 -5.91
CA LEU A 171 -9.27 -5.98 -6.38
C LEU A 171 -8.05 -6.77 -5.94
N ILE A 172 -8.28 -7.90 -5.28
CA ILE A 172 -7.22 -8.83 -4.89
C ILE A 172 -7.50 -10.17 -5.56
N SER A 173 -6.54 -10.62 -6.34
CA SER A 173 -6.52 -11.92 -7.02
C SER A 173 -5.57 -12.86 -6.29
N LEU A 174 -6.16 -13.73 -5.47
CA LEU A 174 -5.49 -14.77 -4.72
C LEU A 174 -5.47 -16.10 -5.49
N PRO A 175 -4.60 -17.02 -5.09
CA PRO A 175 -4.73 -18.44 -5.44
C PRO A 175 -6.15 -18.95 -5.14
N SER A 176 -6.75 -19.72 -6.05
CA SER A 176 -8.04 -20.37 -5.78
C SER A 176 -7.93 -21.33 -4.59
N SER A 177 -8.98 -21.43 -3.77
CA SER A 177 -9.03 -22.45 -2.71
C SER A 177 -9.25 -23.87 -3.26
N ASN A 178 -9.76 -23.98 -4.48
CA ASN A 178 -10.23 -25.22 -5.09
C ASN A 178 -9.26 -25.82 -6.12
N ASN A 179 -8.11 -25.16 -6.38
CA ASN A 179 -7.13 -25.64 -7.34
C ASN A 179 -6.18 -26.69 -6.73
N LEU A 180 -6.10 -27.87 -7.35
CA LEU A 180 -5.35 -29.03 -6.85
C LEU A 180 -3.83 -28.81 -6.78
N ALA A 181 -3.25 -27.99 -7.66
CA ALA A 181 -1.81 -27.75 -7.67
C ALA A 181 -1.41 -26.57 -6.77
N PHE A 182 -2.32 -25.61 -6.62
CA PHE A 182 -1.98 -24.29 -6.13
C PHE A 182 -3.16 -23.62 -5.43
N ASN A 183 -3.33 -23.91 -4.13
CA ASN A 183 -4.41 -23.38 -3.34
C ASN A 183 -3.98 -22.61 -2.10
N ALA A 184 -4.69 -21.50 -1.87
CA ALA A 184 -4.60 -20.74 -0.64
C ALA A 184 -6.00 -20.59 -0.03
N THR A 185 -6.04 -20.64 1.29
CA THR A 185 -7.24 -20.39 2.08
C THR A 185 -7.16 -18.97 2.63
N VAL A 186 -8.23 -18.18 2.44
CA VAL A 186 -8.34 -16.86 3.07
C VAL A 186 -8.75 -17.06 4.53
N LEU A 187 -7.91 -16.59 5.45
CA LEU A 187 -8.14 -16.66 6.89
C LEU A 187 -8.83 -15.39 7.40
N GLU A 188 -8.41 -14.22 6.91
CA GLU A 188 -8.96 -12.92 7.28
C GLU A 188 -9.04 -12.03 6.03
N LYS A 189 -10.11 -11.24 5.92
CA LYS A 189 -10.29 -10.27 4.83
C LYS A 189 -11.09 -9.08 5.30
N ASN A 190 -10.42 -7.96 5.55
CA ASN A 190 -11.03 -6.78 6.11
C ASN A 190 -10.71 -5.55 5.26
N GLY A 191 -11.73 -4.70 5.08
CA GLY A 191 -11.57 -3.32 4.60
C GLY A 191 -11.90 -2.38 5.75
N TYR A 192 -11.13 -1.31 5.89
CA TYR A 192 -11.25 -0.37 6.99
C TYR A 192 -11.34 1.06 6.47
N VAL A 193 -12.16 1.88 7.13
CA VAL A 193 -12.12 3.33 6.98
C VAL A 193 -11.05 3.86 7.91
N PHE A 194 -10.13 4.64 7.34
CA PHE A 194 -8.94 5.09 8.02
C PHE A 194 -8.85 6.61 7.98
N ASP A 195 -8.45 7.24 9.07
CA ASP A 195 -8.16 8.68 9.11
C ASP A 195 -6.65 8.92 8.94
N PRO A 196 -6.23 9.46 7.78
CA PRO A 196 -4.82 9.71 7.50
C PRO A 196 -4.17 10.75 8.40
N ALA A 197 -4.94 11.65 9.02
CA ALA A 197 -4.40 12.65 9.93
C ALA A 197 -4.04 12.06 11.30
N THR A 198 -4.81 11.09 11.78
CA THR A 198 -4.65 10.53 13.14
C THR A 198 -4.08 9.12 13.16
N GLY A 199 -4.05 8.42 12.02
CA GLY A 199 -3.63 7.03 11.96
C GLY A 199 -4.66 6.04 12.50
N GLN A 200 -5.90 6.49 12.76
CA GLN A 200 -6.94 5.69 13.42
C GLN A 200 -7.89 5.02 12.42
N ILE A 201 -8.33 3.81 12.78
CA ILE A 201 -9.43 3.12 12.09
C ILE A 201 -10.75 3.61 12.67
N ASN A 202 -11.58 4.19 11.81
CA ASN A 202 -12.87 4.79 12.18
C ASN A 202 -14.08 3.93 11.77
N GLY A 203 -13.85 2.81 11.10
CA GLY A 203 -14.91 1.89 10.71
C GLY A 203 -14.43 0.78 9.78
N GLU A 204 -15.38 -0.01 9.29
CA GLU A 204 -15.15 -1.11 8.36
C GLU A 204 -15.84 -0.82 7.02
N VAL A 205 -15.26 -1.34 5.95
CA VAL A 205 -15.86 -1.31 4.62
C VAL A 205 -16.30 -2.74 4.24
N PRO A 206 -17.59 -2.94 3.92
CA PRO A 206 -18.06 -4.23 3.47
C PRO A 206 -17.43 -4.63 2.13
N LEU A 207 -17.01 -5.89 2.07
CA LEU A 207 -16.62 -6.55 0.84
C LEU A 207 -17.80 -6.59 -0.13
N GLN A 208 -17.56 -6.22 -1.39
CA GLN A 208 -18.59 -6.19 -2.43
C GLN A 208 -18.67 -7.50 -3.19
N VAL A 209 -17.51 -8.11 -3.48
CA VAL A 209 -17.44 -9.38 -4.21
C VAL A 209 -16.47 -10.31 -3.52
N GLU A 210 -16.92 -11.54 -3.29
CA GLU A 210 -16.08 -12.70 -3.02
C GLU A 210 -16.47 -13.81 -3.98
N GLY A 211 -15.51 -14.32 -4.73
CA GLY A 211 -15.77 -15.45 -5.62
C GLY A 211 -14.51 -16.23 -5.94
N ASP A 212 -14.66 -17.55 -6.10
CA ASP A 212 -13.61 -18.41 -6.61
C ASP A 212 -13.92 -18.72 -8.07
N TYR A 213 -13.10 -18.20 -8.98
CA TYR A 213 -13.31 -18.25 -10.43
C TYR A 213 -12.34 -19.24 -11.10
N GLY A 214 -12.12 -20.38 -10.44
CA GLY A 214 -11.34 -21.50 -10.98
C GLY A 214 -9.87 -21.42 -10.58
N LEU A 215 -9.07 -20.57 -11.24
CA LEU A 215 -7.64 -20.43 -10.90
C LEU A 215 -7.41 -19.37 -9.83
N ARG A 216 -8.35 -18.44 -9.65
CA ARG A 216 -8.20 -17.28 -8.78
C ARG A 216 -9.40 -17.12 -7.86
N LYS A 217 -9.11 -16.89 -6.58
CA LYS A 217 -10.09 -16.32 -5.64
C LYS A 217 -9.97 -14.80 -5.72
N VAL A 218 -11.09 -14.14 -5.99
CA VAL A 218 -11.17 -12.70 -6.18
C VAL A 218 -11.93 -12.08 -5.01
N LEU A 219 -11.34 -11.04 -4.42
CA LEU A 219 -11.93 -10.18 -3.40
C LEU A 219 -12.01 -8.75 -3.96
N VAL A 220 -13.18 -8.11 -3.87
CA VAL A 220 -13.37 -6.73 -4.32
C VAL A 220 -14.03 -5.89 -3.27
N TRP A 221 -13.46 -4.71 -3.01
CA TRP A 221 -14.08 -3.63 -2.24
C TRP A 221 -14.27 -2.40 -3.12
N ASN A 222 -15.33 -1.65 -2.84
CA ASN A 222 -15.58 -0.31 -3.39
C ASN A 222 -15.91 0.64 -2.24
N TRP A 223 -15.33 1.84 -2.23
CA TRP A 223 -15.60 2.85 -1.21
C TRP A 223 -15.37 4.28 -1.75
N GLN A 224 -15.73 5.27 -0.94
CA GLN A 224 -15.64 6.70 -1.28
C GLN A 224 -14.65 7.49 -0.39
N GLN A 225 -14.08 6.84 0.63
CA GLN A 225 -13.15 7.43 1.60
C GLN A 225 -11.83 6.65 1.61
N ASP A 226 -10.81 7.21 2.26
CA ASP A 226 -9.49 6.59 2.38
C ASP A 226 -9.57 5.23 3.09
N PRO A 227 -9.23 4.15 2.39
CA PRO A 227 -9.29 2.82 2.92
C PRO A 227 -7.92 2.31 3.35
N TYR A 228 -8.00 1.29 4.17
CA TYR A 228 -6.92 0.38 4.46
C TYR A 228 -7.51 -1.03 4.30
N PHE A 229 -6.87 -1.90 3.52
CA PHE A 229 -7.31 -3.30 3.42
C PHE A 229 -6.24 -4.23 3.96
N ARG A 230 -6.70 -5.34 4.53
CA ARG A 230 -5.86 -6.40 5.09
C ARG A 230 -6.42 -7.76 4.69
N VAL A 231 -5.57 -8.59 4.09
CA VAL A 231 -5.93 -9.96 3.74
C VAL A 231 -4.86 -10.92 4.25
N LEU A 232 -5.27 -11.83 5.14
CA LEU A 232 -4.46 -12.93 5.63
C LEU A 232 -4.85 -14.20 4.89
N TYR A 233 -3.88 -14.89 4.32
CA TYR A 233 -4.08 -16.14 3.59
C TYR A 233 -3.00 -17.17 3.93
N ARG A 234 -3.35 -18.44 3.76
CA ARG A 234 -2.47 -19.59 4.05
C ARG A 234 -2.39 -20.51 2.84
N TYR A 235 -1.19 -20.94 2.46
CA TYR A 235 -1.03 -22.03 1.50
C TYR A 235 -1.33 -23.39 2.14
N ASN A 236 -2.10 -24.21 1.41
CA ASN A 236 -2.35 -25.61 1.74
C ASN A 236 -1.37 -26.54 0.98
#